data_AF-A0A3F3Q0M7-F1
#
_entry.id   AF-A0A3F3Q0M7-F1
#
_cell.length_a   1.000
_cell.length_b   1.000
_cell.length_c   1.000
_cell.angle_alpha   90.00
_cell.angle_beta   90.00
_cell.angle_gamma   90.00
#
_symmetry.space_group_name_H-M   'P 1'
#
loop_
_entity.id
_entity.type
_entity.pdbx_description
1 polymer ?
#
loop_
_entity_poly.entity_id
_entity_poly.type
_entity_poly.pdbx_seq_one_letter_code
_entity_poly.pdbx_strand_id
1 'polypeptide(L)'
;MRQSVAFLACLAALSSVSQAFWRLPCRGRSGVARIDPIMAPGKPSDHVHVVHGSGGFSMSSGETALKNADCTSCGVTQDKSAYWAPALYFMHENGDAELVNEVGGMLAYYFLNGQNVTAFPENFRMIAGDPFLRNFPWPVPDPPKSEWSGNQSSQDALRQKALGFNCLNYNKSPEPSLGRHFLPNKTFLDEHCTDGVRFELMFPSCWNGKDVDSEDHRSHMAYPSLVMDGVCPEGFETRLVSLFYETIWDTYAFKNKQGTFVLANGDPTGYGYHGDFIYGWQYGFLQQAVDECTNLSGRVEDCPIFDLQTDTEQAQCNFTMPEELKSENVYLHKGGLPNNIAIQYGPAYASPVRYTNAGHHTSAILPEPSIAIGASLNGATLDLGNIHIGFFQTSTSTTPTSTWTPTPTTSYVEGVVTQKIVYVEQEILILTDENGAPVTTETGGIETVSTSTSTVNKIVSTVVTTPTEAPAKRDGHSHGHFQHVHRRHRHGHAHRR
;
A
#
# COMPACT_ATOMS: atom_id res chain seq x y z
N MET A 1 61.00 -6.03 29.40
CA MET A 1 60.90 -6.23 27.94
C MET A 1 60.01 -7.45 27.73
N ARG A 2 58.86 -7.46 27.04
CA ARG A 2 58.25 -6.57 26.05
C ARG A 2 56.72 -6.78 26.11
N GLN A 3 56.01 -5.65 26.22
CA GLN A 3 54.77 -5.29 25.52
C GLN A 3 53.71 -6.39 25.27
N SER A 4 52.68 -6.41 26.11
CA SER A 4 51.36 -6.93 25.74
C SER A 4 50.66 -5.88 24.87
N VAL A 5 50.49 -6.20 23.58
CA VAL A 5 49.71 -5.39 22.63
C VAL A 5 48.24 -5.57 22.97
N ALA A 6 47.63 -4.53 23.53
CA ALA A 6 46.18 -4.44 23.64
C ALA A 6 45.61 -4.20 22.24
N PHE A 7 44.95 -5.21 21.66
CA PHE A 7 44.09 -5.02 20.51
C PHE A 7 42.86 -4.22 20.95
N LEU A 8 42.86 -2.91 20.69
CA LEU A 8 41.60 -2.16 20.57
C LEU A 8 40.87 -2.71 19.33
N ALA A 9 39.95 -3.64 19.55
CA ALA A 9 38.91 -3.92 18.57
C ALA A 9 37.97 -2.71 18.57
N CYS A 10 38.13 -1.80 17.62
CA CYS A 10 37.05 -0.88 17.25
C CYS A 10 35.89 -1.74 16.75
N LEU A 11 34.94 -2.03 17.64
CA LEU A 11 33.58 -2.40 17.23
C LEU A 11 33.02 -1.18 16.50
N ALA A 12 33.13 -1.16 15.17
CA ALA A 12 32.22 -0.38 14.37
C ALA A 12 30.84 -1.01 14.58
N ALA A 13 30.06 -0.42 15.48
CA ALA A 13 28.64 -0.69 15.58
C ALA A 13 28.02 -0.28 14.24
N LEU A 14 27.85 -1.23 13.32
CA LEU A 14 26.89 -1.11 12.25
C LEU A 14 25.53 -1.18 12.94
N SER A 15 25.03 -0.01 13.36
CA SER A 15 23.64 0.16 13.77
C SER A 15 22.78 -0.39 12.64
N SER A 16 22.05 -1.46 12.94
CA SER A 16 20.85 -1.82 12.20
C SER A 16 19.99 -0.56 12.14
N VAL A 17 19.89 0.04 10.96
CA VAL A 17 19.19 1.31 10.79
C VAL A 17 17.72 1.05 11.13
N SER A 18 17.27 1.44 12.32
CA SER A 18 15.84 1.66 12.54
C SER A 18 15.52 2.90 11.71
N GLN A 19 15.00 2.68 10.51
CA GLN A 19 14.77 3.75 9.55
C GLN A 19 13.62 4.60 10.06
N ALA A 20 13.90 5.87 10.33
CA ALA A 20 12.88 6.80 10.78
C ALA A 20 11.83 7.02 9.69
N PHE A 21 10.65 7.46 10.11
CA PHE A 21 9.53 7.71 9.23
C PHE A 21 8.56 8.68 9.89
N TRP A 22 7.64 9.23 9.12
CA TRP A 22 6.44 9.87 9.65
C TRP A 22 5.21 9.39 8.89
N ARG A 23 4.09 9.39 9.61
CA ARG A 23 2.75 9.13 9.08
C ARG A 23 2.05 10.46 8.95
N LEU A 24 1.83 10.89 7.72
CA LEU A 24 1.07 12.07 7.42
C LEU A 24 -0.43 11.70 7.37
N PRO A 25 -1.24 12.03 8.40
CA PRO A 25 -2.68 11.81 8.33
C PRO A 25 -3.29 12.76 7.31
N CYS A 26 -4.16 12.23 6.46
CA CYS A 26 -5.04 13.00 5.60
C CYS A 26 -6.48 12.67 5.95
N ARG A 27 -7.01 13.38 6.97
CA ARG A 27 -8.28 13.04 7.67
C ARG A 27 -9.54 13.29 6.85
N GLY A 28 -9.42 13.88 5.67
CA GLY A 28 -10.49 14.05 4.71
C GLY A 28 -10.04 13.73 3.29
N ARG A 29 -11.03 13.49 2.43
CA ARG A 29 -10.85 13.44 0.99
C ARG A 29 -10.95 14.86 0.46
N SER A 30 -10.01 15.28 -0.38
CA SER A 30 -10.14 16.53 -1.15
C SER A 30 -11.23 16.41 -2.22
N GLY A 31 -11.59 15.17 -2.58
CA GLY A 31 -12.79 14.87 -3.36
C GLY A 31 -12.81 13.42 -3.87
N VAL A 32 -13.94 13.05 -4.48
CA VAL A 32 -14.14 11.76 -5.16
C VAL A 32 -14.69 12.08 -6.54
N ALA A 33 -13.95 11.73 -7.59
CA ALA A 33 -14.32 12.12 -8.95
C ALA A 33 -13.59 11.28 -10.00
N ARG A 34 -14.07 11.32 -11.24
CA ARG A 34 -13.32 10.84 -12.41
C ARG A 34 -12.31 11.89 -12.89
N ILE A 35 -11.31 12.16 -12.05
CA ILE A 35 -10.23 13.08 -12.35
C ILE A 35 -8.90 12.34 -12.21
N ASP A 36 -8.04 12.50 -13.22
CA ASP A 36 -6.68 11.99 -13.22
C ASP A 36 -5.80 12.88 -14.12
N PRO A 37 -5.04 13.83 -13.55
CA PRO A 37 -4.19 14.73 -14.33
C PRO A 37 -2.97 14.04 -14.96
N ILE A 38 -2.67 12.80 -14.58
CA ILE A 38 -1.55 12.03 -15.13
C ILE A 38 -2.03 11.22 -16.33
N MET A 39 -3.05 10.38 -16.15
CA MET A 39 -3.51 9.44 -17.18
C MET A 39 -4.58 10.03 -18.11
N ALA A 40 -5.30 11.07 -17.68
CA ALA A 40 -6.37 11.70 -18.44
C ALA A 40 -6.30 13.25 -18.41
N PRO A 41 -5.15 13.86 -18.76
CA PRO A 41 -4.98 15.30 -18.64
C PRO A 41 -6.02 16.08 -19.44
N GLY A 42 -6.72 16.99 -18.76
CA GLY A 42 -7.71 17.91 -19.34
C GLY A 42 -9.07 17.28 -19.66
N LYS A 43 -9.32 16.04 -19.25
CA LYS A 43 -10.60 15.35 -19.49
C LYS A 43 -10.99 14.46 -18.30
N PRO A 44 -12.25 14.04 -18.19
CA PRO A 44 -12.64 13.01 -17.24
C PRO A 44 -11.82 11.73 -17.39
N SER A 45 -11.34 11.17 -16.27
CA SER A 45 -10.70 9.85 -16.26
C SER A 45 -11.71 8.74 -16.50
N ASP A 46 -11.23 7.56 -16.88
CA ASP A 46 -12.14 6.45 -17.17
C ASP A 46 -12.88 5.97 -15.91
N HIS A 47 -12.23 5.98 -14.74
CA HIS A 47 -12.80 5.53 -13.48
C HIS A 47 -12.60 6.53 -12.35
N VAL A 48 -13.34 6.34 -11.26
CA VAL A 48 -13.37 7.24 -10.10
C VAL A 48 -12.16 7.02 -9.20
N HIS A 49 -11.52 8.11 -8.83
CA HIS A 49 -10.49 8.15 -7.79
C HIS A 49 -11.03 8.79 -6.52
N VAL A 50 -10.52 8.31 -5.38
CA VAL A 50 -10.52 9.10 -4.15
C VAL A 50 -9.23 9.87 -4.08
N VAL A 51 -9.33 11.17 -3.81
CA VAL A 51 -8.20 12.10 -3.79
C VAL A 51 -8.02 12.68 -2.38
N HIS A 52 -6.77 12.77 -1.94
CA HIS A 52 -6.33 13.40 -0.70
C HIS A 52 -5.21 14.41 -1.00
N GLY A 53 -4.99 15.35 -0.09
CA GLY A 53 -3.97 16.38 -0.21
C GLY A 53 -4.53 17.69 -0.76
N SER A 54 -3.86 18.30 -1.72
CA SER A 54 -4.14 19.68 -2.14
C SER A 54 -5.55 19.93 -2.69
N GLY A 55 -6.16 21.05 -2.28
CA GLY A 55 -7.38 21.59 -2.91
C GLY A 55 -7.17 22.16 -4.31
N GLY A 56 -5.92 22.25 -4.78
CA GLY A 56 -5.56 22.68 -6.14
C GLY A 56 -5.59 21.54 -7.16
N PHE A 57 -6.00 20.33 -6.75
CA PHE A 57 -6.16 19.20 -7.65
C PHE A 57 -7.22 19.49 -8.72
N SER A 58 -6.93 19.12 -9.97
CA SER A 58 -7.85 19.32 -11.10
C SER A 58 -7.49 18.37 -12.24
N MET A 59 -8.28 18.38 -13.32
CA MET A 59 -8.02 17.56 -14.52
C MET A 59 -6.65 17.84 -15.17
N SER A 60 -5.96 18.92 -14.82
CA SER A 60 -4.65 19.26 -15.38
C SER A 60 -3.68 19.83 -14.34
N SER A 61 -3.90 19.55 -13.04
CA SER A 61 -3.02 20.06 -12.00
C SER A 61 -1.63 19.43 -12.09
N GLY A 62 -0.60 20.27 -12.16
CA GLY A 62 0.78 19.92 -11.83
C GLY A 62 1.20 20.56 -10.51
N GLU A 63 2.46 20.35 -10.12
CA GLU A 63 3.03 20.83 -8.85
C GLU A 63 2.69 22.29 -8.51
N THR A 64 2.84 23.21 -9.46
CA THR A 64 2.56 24.64 -9.22
C THR A 64 1.12 24.90 -8.78
N ALA A 65 0.15 24.23 -9.42
CA ALA A 65 -1.27 24.38 -9.07
C ALA A 65 -1.52 23.84 -7.65
N LEU A 66 -0.88 22.71 -7.31
CA LEU A 66 -1.05 22.09 -6.00
C LEU A 66 -0.44 22.95 -4.88
N LYS A 67 0.77 23.47 -5.06
CA LYS A 67 1.46 24.35 -4.09
C LYS A 67 0.72 25.67 -3.86
N ASN A 68 0.06 26.19 -4.89
CA ASN A 68 -0.70 27.44 -4.82
C ASN A 68 -2.09 27.30 -4.21
N ALA A 69 -2.55 26.07 -3.93
CA ALA A 69 -3.87 25.85 -3.33
C ALA A 69 -3.96 26.45 -1.92
N ASP A 70 -5.13 26.89 -1.50
CA ASP A 70 -5.31 27.48 -0.17
C ASP A 70 -5.37 26.45 0.97
N CYS A 71 -5.55 25.17 0.65
CA CYS A 71 -5.70 24.10 1.62
C CYS A 71 -5.04 22.79 1.17
N THR A 72 -4.85 21.89 2.14
CA THR A 72 -4.53 20.47 1.96
C THR A 72 -5.35 19.65 2.94
N SER A 73 -5.79 18.45 2.55
CA SER A 73 -6.51 17.55 3.45
C SER A 73 -5.60 16.77 4.40
N CYS A 74 -4.29 17.07 4.40
CA CYS A 74 -3.26 16.40 5.18
C CYS A 74 -2.73 17.24 6.35
N GLY A 75 -2.30 16.61 7.44
CA GLY A 75 -2.01 17.28 8.71
C GLY A 75 -0.85 18.28 8.69
N VAL A 76 0.11 18.13 7.77
CA VAL A 76 1.26 19.04 7.62
C VAL A 76 0.97 20.03 6.50
N THR A 77 0.83 21.31 6.83
CA THR A 77 0.38 22.35 5.87
C THR A 77 1.41 22.70 4.80
N GLN A 78 2.69 22.37 5.04
CA GLN A 78 3.74 22.48 4.03
C GLN A 78 3.61 21.43 2.92
N ASP A 79 2.82 20.37 3.13
CA ASP A 79 2.55 19.38 2.10
C ASP A 79 1.23 19.65 1.38
N LYS A 80 1.34 20.08 0.14
CA LYS A 80 0.21 20.18 -0.80
C LYS A 80 0.40 19.20 -1.95
N SER A 81 1.01 18.04 -1.72
CA SER A 81 1.03 16.98 -2.73
C SER A 81 -0.40 16.48 -3.01
N ALA A 82 -0.57 15.80 -4.14
CA ALA A 82 -1.81 15.10 -4.47
C ALA A 82 -1.55 13.59 -4.39
N TYR A 83 -2.45 12.91 -3.69
CA TYR A 83 -2.43 11.47 -3.49
C TYR A 83 -3.78 10.93 -3.92
N TRP A 84 -3.83 9.98 -4.85
CA TRP A 84 -5.10 9.39 -5.23
C TRP A 84 -4.97 7.93 -5.62
N ALA A 85 -6.09 7.22 -5.48
CA ALA A 85 -6.22 5.80 -5.80
C ALA A 85 -7.66 5.48 -6.21
N PRO A 86 -7.93 4.35 -6.89
CA PRO A 86 -9.28 3.96 -7.26
C PRO A 86 -10.20 3.83 -6.06
N ALA A 87 -11.41 4.34 -6.19
CA ALA A 87 -12.42 4.17 -5.16
C ALA A 87 -12.87 2.71 -5.02
N LEU A 88 -13.21 2.27 -3.81
CA LEU A 88 -13.87 0.99 -3.57
C LEU A 88 -15.39 1.16 -3.61
N TYR A 89 -16.07 0.33 -4.38
CA TYR A 89 -17.53 0.25 -4.43
C TYR A 89 -18.03 -1.08 -3.90
N PHE A 90 -19.20 -1.06 -3.27
CA PHE A 90 -20.04 -2.22 -3.07
C PHE A 90 -21.09 -2.30 -4.18
N MET A 91 -21.03 -3.36 -4.97
CA MET A 91 -21.99 -3.67 -6.00
C MET A 91 -23.16 -4.46 -5.40
N HIS A 92 -24.33 -3.82 -5.36
CA HIS A 92 -25.58 -4.44 -4.90
C HIS A 92 -26.14 -5.43 -5.93
N GLU A 93 -26.99 -6.35 -5.49
CA GLU A 93 -27.64 -7.34 -6.38
C GLU A 93 -28.50 -6.70 -7.48
N ASN A 94 -29.02 -5.50 -7.24
CA ASN A 94 -29.77 -4.74 -8.24
C ASN A 94 -28.87 -4.09 -9.31
N GLY A 95 -27.54 -4.19 -9.18
CA GLY A 95 -26.54 -3.63 -10.08
C GLY A 95 -26.04 -2.23 -9.68
N ASP A 96 -26.59 -1.61 -8.64
CA ASP A 96 -26.14 -0.29 -8.17
C ASP A 96 -24.76 -0.39 -7.51
N ALA A 97 -23.94 0.64 -7.69
CA ALA A 97 -22.65 0.79 -7.05
C ALA A 97 -22.73 1.83 -5.92
N GLU A 98 -22.49 1.42 -4.68
CA GLU A 98 -22.41 2.30 -3.50
C GLU A 98 -20.94 2.49 -3.11
N LEU A 99 -20.48 3.73 -3.01
CA LEU A 99 -19.13 4.05 -2.58
C LEU A 99 -18.92 3.56 -1.14
N VAL A 100 -17.87 2.79 -0.90
CA VAL A 100 -17.49 2.37 0.46
C VAL A 100 -16.83 3.55 1.17
N ASN A 101 -17.20 3.78 2.43
CA ASN A 101 -16.61 4.88 3.19
C ASN A 101 -15.20 4.53 3.67
N GLU A 102 -14.36 5.55 3.72
CA GLU A 102 -13.07 5.49 4.40
C GLU A 102 -13.21 5.72 5.89
N VAL A 103 -12.38 5.04 6.66
CA VAL A 103 -12.32 5.16 8.10
C VAL A 103 -11.11 6.00 8.49
N GLY A 104 -11.34 7.29 8.73
CA GLY A 104 -10.29 8.23 9.16
C GLY A 104 -9.39 8.78 8.05
N GLY A 105 -9.80 8.60 6.79
CA GLY A 105 -9.11 9.08 5.59
C GLY A 105 -7.96 8.18 5.15
N MET A 106 -6.91 8.78 4.62
CA MET A 106 -5.68 8.11 4.19
C MET A 106 -4.52 8.47 5.13
N LEU A 107 -3.59 7.55 5.34
CA LEU A 107 -2.25 7.86 5.87
C LEU A 107 -1.23 7.76 4.73
N ALA A 108 -0.51 8.85 4.46
CA ALA A 108 0.68 8.83 3.62
C ALA A 108 1.91 8.65 4.51
N TYR A 109 2.61 7.54 4.36
CA TYR A 109 3.85 7.28 5.07
C TYR A 109 5.03 7.75 4.21
N TYR A 110 5.96 8.44 4.86
CA TYR A 110 7.26 8.79 4.30
C TYR A 110 8.33 8.01 5.07
N PHE A 111 8.85 6.95 4.47
CA PHE A 111 9.90 6.14 5.09
C PHE A 111 11.28 6.59 4.61
N LEU A 112 12.21 6.71 5.56
CA LEU A 112 13.61 7.02 5.25
C LEU A 112 14.41 5.74 5.01
N ASN A 113 13.87 4.78 4.25
CA ASN A 113 14.50 3.48 4.04
C ASN A 113 15.72 3.57 3.11
N GLY A 114 16.88 3.19 3.63
CA GLY A 114 18.13 3.09 2.88
C GLY A 114 19.24 3.96 3.46
N GLN A 115 20.18 4.37 2.62
CA GLN A 115 21.22 5.33 2.96
C GLN A 115 21.14 6.50 1.99
N ASN A 116 21.51 7.69 2.45
CA ASN A 116 21.49 8.92 1.64
C ASN A 116 20.14 9.15 0.97
N VAL A 117 19.06 8.98 1.73
CA VAL A 117 17.68 9.21 1.26
C VAL A 117 17.53 10.70 0.93
N THR A 118 16.96 11.01 -0.23
CA THR A 118 16.67 12.38 -0.65
C THR A 118 15.17 12.59 -0.84
N ALA A 119 14.72 13.84 -0.76
CA ALA A 119 13.36 14.20 -1.14
C ALA A 119 13.10 13.94 -2.62
N PHE A 120 11.82 13.86 -3.00
CA PHE A 120 11.41 13.94 -4.40
C PHE A 120 11.90 15.26 -5.02
N PRO A 121 12.40 15.24 -6.28
CA PRO A 121 12.72 16.48 -6.98
C PRO A 121 11.46 17.29 -7.31
N GLU A 122 11.61 18.57 -7.63
CA GLU A 122 10.50 19.40 -8.11
C GLU A 122 9.96 18.83 -9.43
N ASN A 123 8.65 19.01 -9.66
CA ASN A 123 7.82 18.51 -10.75
C ASN A 123 7.67 16.98 -10.78
N PHE A 124 8.06 16.30 -9.70
CA PHE A 124 8.02 14.84 -9.64
C PHE A 124 6.59 14.30 -9.60
N ARG A 125 6.35 13.25 -10.39
CA ARG A 125 5.10 12.49 -10.38
C ARG A 125 5.34 11.03 -10.75
N MET A 126 4.56 10.14 -10.17
CA MET A 126 4.70 8.69 -10.42
C MET A 126 3.40 7.94 -10.18
N ILE A 127 3.31 6.74 -10.76
CA ILE A 127 2.26 5.77 -10.52
C ILE A 127 2.85 4.49 -9.94
N ALA A 128 2.19 3.91 -8.94
CA ALA A 128 2.48 2.58 -8.41
C ALA A 128 1.36 1.59 -8.72
N GLY A 129 1.67 0.31 -8.83
CA GLY A 129 0.69 -0.74 -9.21
C GLY A 129 0.43 -0.84 -10.71
N ASP A 130 -0.49 -1.73 -11.09
CA ASP A 130 -0.88 -1.96 -12.49
C ASP A 130 -2.40 -2.07 -12.61
N PRO A 131 -3.11 -1.04 -13.14
CA PRO A 131 -4.57 -0.95 -13.12
C PRO A 131 -5.29 -2.08 -13.87
N PHE A 132 -4.59 -2.81 -14.74
CA PHE A 132 -5.18 -3.83 -15.59
C PHE A 132 -4.88 -5.25 -15.12
N LEU A 133 -4.05 -5.43 -14.08
CA LEU A 133 -3.76 -6.78 -13.60
C LEU A 133 -4.97 -7.36 -12.87
N ARG A 134 -5.22 -8.66 -13.09
CA ARG A 134 -6.30 -9.43 -12.45
C ARG A 134 -5.81 -10.80 -11.95
N ASN A 135 -4.51 -10.94 -11.75
CA ASN A 135 -3.90 -12.19 -11.33
C ASN A 135 -2.59 -11.95 -10.56
N PHE A 136 -2.34 -12.78 -9.55
CA PHE A 136 -1.08 -12.82 -8.83
C PHE A 136 -0.48 -14.22 -8.93
N PRO A 137 0.50 -14.43 -9.83
CA PRO A 137 1.04 -15.76 -10.12
C PRO A 137 2.11 -16.22 -9.10
N TRP A 138 2.27 -15.53 -7.97
CA TRP A 138 3.28 -15.84 -6.96
C TRP A 138 2.64 -16.48 -5.71
N PRO A 139 3.42 -17.16 -4.85
CA PRO A 139 2.89 -17.74 -3.62
C PRO A 139 2.29 -16.69 -2.68
N VAL A 140 1.20 -17.04 -1.99
CA VAL A 140 0.61 -16.24 -0.91
C VAL A 140 0.41 -17.17 0.32
N PRO A 141 0.97 -16.85 1.50
CA PRO A 141 1.85 -15.73 1.78
C PRO A 141 3.16 -15.82 1.01
N ASP A 142 3.83 -14.69 0.85
CA ASP A 142 5.15 -14.63 0.24
C ASP A 142 6.14 -15.55 0.97
N PRO A 143 7.03 -16.25 0.25
CA PRO A 143 8.14 -16.95 0.88
C PRO A 143 9.05 -15.94 1.60
N PRO A 144 9.89 -16.39 2.56
CA PRO A 144 10.86 -15.52 3.21
C PRO A 144 11.62 -14.67 2.19
N LYS A 145 11.77 -13.37 2.46
CA LYS A 145 12.42 -12.41 1.55
C LYS A 145 13.82 -12.82 1.10
N SER A 146 14.54 -13.59 1.93
CA SER A 146 15.85 -14.18 1.61
C SER A 146 15.83 -15.23 0.49
N GLU A 147 14.65 -15.80 0.20
CA GLU A 147 14.45 -16.84 -0.83
C GLU A 147 13.97 -16.25 -2.16
N TRP A 148 13.67 -14.94 -2.20
CA TRP A 148 13.23 -14.26 -3.41
C TRP A 148 14.34 -14.28 -4.45
N SER A 149 14.06 -14.88 -5.60
CA SER A 149 15.01 -15.01 -6.70
C SER A 149 14.29 -15.20 -8.04
N GLY A 150 15.02 -14.98 -9.14
CA GLY A 150 14.50 -15.12 -10.49
C GLY A 150 13.29 -14.22 -10.75
N ASN A 151 12.21 -14.79 -11.29
CA ASN A 151 11.01 -14.02 -11.64
C ASN A 151 10.30 -13.42 -10.41
N GLN A 152 10.44 -14.00 -9.21
CA GLN A 152 9.85 -13.45 -7.99
C GLN A 152 10.50 -12.14 -7.53
N SER A 153 11.73 -11.87 -7.98
CA SER A 153 12.47 -10.63 -7.73
C SER A 153 12.43 -9.66 -8.92
N SER A 154 11.64 -9.94 -9.96
CA SER A 154 11.46 -9.02 -11.08
C SER A 154 10.70 -7.76 -10.65
N GLN A 155 10.87 -6.65 -11.38
CA GLN A 155 10.15 -5.41 -11.08
C GLN A 155 8.63 -5.57 -11.16
N ASP A 156 8.13 -6.41 -12.08
CA ASP A 156 6.70 -6.73 -12.15
C ASP A 156 6.21 -7.49 -10.90
N ALA A 157 7.00 -8.45 -10.42
CA ALA A 157 6.68 -9.16 -9.18
C ALA A 157 6.74 -8.25 -7.96
N LEU A 158 7.78 -7.42 -7.84
CA LEU A 158 7.92 -6.46 -6.74
C LEU A 158 6.80 -5.43 -6.73
N ARG A 159 6.41 -4.92 -7.90
CA ARG A 159 5.26 -4.02 -8.05
C ARG A 159 3.96 -4.65 -7.54
N GLN A 160 3.77 -5.95 -7.76
CA GLN A 160 2.57 -6.64 -7.28
C GLN A 160 2.65 -7.01 -5.79
N LYS A 161 3.84 -7.32 -5.29
CA LYS A 161 4.11 -7.51 -3.86
C LYS A 161 4.02 -6.21 -3.06
N ALA A 162 3.98 -5.06 -3.75
CA ALA A 162 3.80 -3.74 -3.16
C ALA A 162 2.35 -3.41 -2.77
N LEU A 163 1.39 -4.29 -3.08
CA LEU A 163 -0.02 -4.15 -2.71
C LEU A 163 -0.32 -4.96 -1.46
N GLY A 164 -1.17 -4.43 -0.57
CA GLY A 164 -1.66 -5.11 0.63
C GLY A 164 -3.15 -4.93 0.84
N PHE A 165 -3.83 -5.98 1.28
CA PHE A 165 -5.27 -6.03 1.58
C PHE A 165 -5.46 -6.67 2.94
N ASN A 166 -5.13 -5.92 3.98
CA ASN A 166 -5.03 -6.45 5.33
C ASN A 166 -6.40 -6.47 6.01
N CYS A 167 -6.80 -7.64 6.48
CA CYS A 167 -8.06 -7.81 7.20
C CYS A 167 -7.95 -7.20 8.60
N LEU A 168 -8.76 -6.19 8.92
CA LEU A 168 -8.71 -5.57 10.23
C LEU A 168 -9.69 -6.24 11.20
N ASN A 169 -9.13 -6.72 12.30
CA ASN A 169 -9.86 -7.22 13.45
C ASN A 169 -9.07 -6.87 14.71
N TYR A 170 -9.46 -5.81 15.42
CA TYR A 170 -8.68 -5.31 16.56
C TYR A 170 -8.68 -6.26 17.76
N ASN A 171 -9.49 -7.33 17.74
CA ASN A 171 -9.48 -8.40 18.74
C ASN A 171 -8.52 -9.56 18.40
N LYS A 172 -7.81 -9.48 17.27
CA LYS A 172 -6.85 -10.50 16.82
C LYS A 172 -5.48 -9.89 16.61
N SER A 173 -4.47 -10.75 16.47
CA SER A 173 -3.16 -10.33 16.03
C SER A 173 -3.26 -9.64 14.66
N PRO A 174 -2.62 -8.47 14.48
CA PRO A 174 -2.66 -7.74 13.22
C PRO A 174 -1.93 -8.51 12.11
N GLU A 175 -2.42 -8.37 10.88
CA GLU A 175 -1.72 -8.86 9.69
C GLU A 175 -0.47 -8.00 9.42
N PRO A 176 0.64 -8.59 8.94
CA PRO A 176 1.80 -7.80 8.52
C PRO A 176 1.46 -6.95 7.29
N SER A 177 2.05 -5.76 7.19
CA SER A 177 1.90 -4.93 5.99
C SER A 177 2.36 -5.67 4.74
N LEU A 178 1.61 -5.49 3.64
CA LEU A 178 1.80 -6.15 2.36
C LEU A 178 1.75 -7.69 2.48
N GLY A 179 1.03 -8.22 3.48
CA GLY A 179 0.94 -9.67 3.71
C GLY A 179 -0.06 -10.38 2.80
N ARG A 180 -0.98 -9.63 2.18
CA ARG A 180 -2.03 -10.15 1.30
C ARG A 180 -2.15 -9.30 0.05
N HIS A 181 -1.91 -9.89 -1.12
CA HIS A 181 -1.87 -9.16 -2.38
C HIS A 181 -3.19 -9.15 -3.16
N PHE A 182 -4.30 -9.57 -2.56
CA PHE A 182 -5.63 -9.63 -3.19
C PHE A 182 -6.74 -9.19 -2.24
N LEU A 183 -7.81 -8.60 -2.79
CA LEU A 183 -9.01 -8.26 -2.04
C LEU A 183 -9.77 -9.55 -1.68
N PRO A 184 -9.95 -9.90 -0.39
CA PRO A 184 -10.72 -11.06 -0.01
C PRO A 184 -12.19 -10.95 -0.47
N ASN A 185 -12.81 -12.10 -0.73
CA ASN A 185 -14.22 -12.12 -1.08
C ASN A 185 -15.11 -11.66 0.09
N LYS A 186 -16.37 -11.32 -0.23
CA LYS A 186 -17.34 -10.80 0.73
C LYS A 186 -17.51 -11.69 1.97
N THR A 187 -17.64 -13.00 1.79
CA THR A 187 -17.80 -13.96 2.89
C THR A 187 -16.62 -13.91 3.87
N PHE A 188 -15.38 -13.90 3.36
CA PHE A 188 -14.20 -13.77 4.21
C PHE A 188 -14.18 -12.43 4.97
N LEU A 189 -14.49 -11.33 4.28
CA LEU A 189 -14.53 -9.99 4.89
C LEU A 189 -15.56 -9.93 6.03
N ASP A 190 -16.76 -10.47 5.83
CA ASP A 190 -17.83 -10.48 6.82
C ASP A 190 -17.48 -11.29 8.08
N GLU A 191 -16.77 -12.40 7.90
CA GLU A 191 -16.41 -13.33 8.97
C GLU A 191 -15.17 -12.90 9.75
N HIS A 192 -14.24 -12.18 9.11
CA HIS A 192 -12.93 -11.95 9.68
C HIS A 192 -12.57 -10.48 9.87
N CYS A 193 -13.04 -9.59 9.01
CA CYS A 193 -12.58 -8.20 8.92
C CYS A 193 -13.59 -7.25 9.58
N THR A 194 -13.76 -7.42 10.90
CA THR A 194 -14.77 -6.72 11.71
C THR A 194 -14.58 -5.21 11.79
N ASP A 195 -13.37 -4.75 11.51
CA ASP A 195 -12.97 -3.34 11.58
C ASP A 195 -12.63 -2.77 10.19
N GLY A 196 -13.13 -3.42 9.14
CA GLY A 196 -12.90 -3.06 7.74
C GLY A 196 -11.68 -3.76 7.14
N VAL A 197 -11.29 -3.32 5.95
CA VAL A 197 -10.11 -3.83 5.25
C VAL A 197 -9.17 -2.68 4.96
N ARG A 198 -7.87 -2.90 5.18
CA ARG A 198 -6.83 -1.90 5.00
C ARG A 198 -6.13 -2.13 3.67
N PHE A 199 -6.33 -1.21 2.74
CA PHE A 199 -5.60 -1.18 1.48
C PHE A 199 -4.26 -0.49 1.70
N GLU A 200 -3.23 -1.11 1.15
CA GLU A 200 -1.84 -0.70 1.31
C GLU A 200 -1.19 -0.67 -0.06
N LEU A 201 -0.40 0.37 -0.34
CA LEU A 201 0.34 0.50 -1.58
C LEU A 201 1.70 1.14 -1.34
N MET A 202 2.77 0.38 -1.57
CA MET A 202 4.13 0.90 -1.57
C MET A 202 4.51 1.41 -2.96
N PHE A 203 5.04 2.64 -3.02
CA PHE A 203 5.59 3.21 -4.24
C PHE A 203 7.06 2.79 -4.44
N PRO A 204 7.54 2.73 -5.69
CA PRO A 204 8.96 2.52 -5.95
C PRO A 204 9.79 3.69 -5.38
N SER A 205 10.97 3.40 -4.83
CA SER A 205 11.82 4.38 -4.14
C SER A 205 13.22 4.52 -4.74
N CYS A 206 13.56 3.73 -5.77
CA CYS A 206 14.83 3.80 -6.46
C CYS A 206 14.65 4.63 -7.74
N TRP A 207 15.28 5.79 -7.78
CA TRP A 207 15.15 6.76 -8.86
C TRP A 207 16.37 6.75 -9.76
N ASN A 208 16.15 6.98 -11.06
CA ASN A 208 17.22 7.01 -12.05
C ASN A 208 18.16 8.23 -11.94
N GLY A 209 17.93 9.11 -10.97
CA GLY A 209 18.77 10.28 -10.70
C GLY A 209 18.60 11.44 -11.67
N LYS A 210 17.64 11.36 -12.60
CA LYS A 210 17.52 12.31 -13.71
C LYS A 210 16.10 12.74 -14.03
N ASP A 211 15.20 11.80 -14.29
CA ASP A 211 13.90 12.12 -14.90
C ASP A 211 12.82 12.28 -13.81
N VAL A 212 12.19 13.44 -13.74
CA VAL A 212 11.12 13.73 -12.75
C VAL A 212 9.79 13.07 -13.11
N ASP A 213 9.71 12.52 -14.32
CA ASP A 213 8.58 11.79 -14.86
C ASP A 213 9.03 10.98 -16.08
N SER A 214 8.25 9.98 -16.49
CA SER A 214 8.43 9.22 -17.74
C SER A 214 7.12 9.16 -18.53
N GLU A 215 7.16 8.78 -19.81
CA GLU A 215 5.95 8.71 -20.65
C GLU A 215 4.87 7.78 -20.09
N ASP A 216 5.28 6.74 -19.37
CA ASP A 216 4.40 5.78 -18.68
C ASP A 216 4.21 6.09 -17.19
N HIS A 217 4.79 7.21 -16.71
CA HIS A 217 4.79 7.67 -15.32
C HIS A 217 5.35 6.66 -14.31
N ARG A 218 6.14 5.69 -14.79
CA ARG A 218 6.65 4.54 -14.00
C ARG A 218 8.13 4.25 -14.25
N SER A 219 8.56 4.21 -15.51
CA SER A 219 9.89 3.74 -15.92
C SER A 219 11.07 4.58 -15.41
N HIS A 220 10.83 5.80 -14.91
CA HIS A 220 11.86 6.60 -14.22
C HIS A 220 12.13 6.14 -12.77
N MET A 221 11.33 5.19 -12.26
CA MET A 221 11.43 4.60 -10.93
C MET A 221 11.55 3.07 -10.97
N ALA A 222 12.13 2.51 -9.91
CA ALA A 222 12.20 1.08 -9.66
C ALA A 222 11.95 0.74 -8.18
N TYR A 223 11.44 -0.45 -7.92
CA TYR A 223 11.38 -1.00 -6.58
C TYR A 223 12.76 -1.49 -6.14
N PRO A 224 13.14 -1.25 -4.88
CA PRO A 224 14.28 -1.92 -4.29
C PRO A 224 13.99 -3.42 -4.13
N SER A 225 15.04 -4.23 -3.98
CA SER A 225 14.96 -5.70 -4.05
C SER A 225 13.97 -6.35 -3.06
N LEU A 226 13.58 -5.67 -1.99
CA LEU A 226 12.65 -6.16 -0.95
C LEU A 226 11.36 -5.33 -0.84
N VAL A 227 10.95 -4.67 -1.93
CA VAL A 227 9.80 -3.77 -2.08
C VAL A 227 9.93 -2.46 -1.31
N MET A 228 10.06 -2.53 0.02
CA MET A 228 10.17 -1.35 0.90
C MET A 228 11.61 -0.93 1.17
N ASP A 229 12.54 -1.88 1.09
CA ASP A 229 13.96 -1.73 1.41
C ASP A 229 14.79 -2.66 0.51
N GLY A 230 16.09 -2.80 0.77
CA GLY A 230 17.01 -3.61 0.00
C GLY A 230 17.78 -2.78 -1.02
N VAL A 231 18.36 -3.45 -2.01
CA VAL A 231 19.28 -2.82 -2.97
C VAL A 231 18.50 -2.26 -4.14
N CYS A 232 18.83 -1.04 -4.57
CA CYS A 232 18.32 -0.49 -5.82
C CYS A 232 18.99 -1.15 -7.02
N PRO A 233 18.24 -1.44 -8.10
CA PRO A 233 18.83 -2.00 -9.31
C PRO A 233 19.78 -1.01 -9.98
N GLU A 234 20.65 -1.55 -10.84
CA GLU A 234 21.57 -0.76 -11.66
C GLU A 234 20.81 0.29 -12.49
N GLY A 235 21.30 1.52 -12.49
CA GLY A 235 20.67 2.69 -13.14
C GLY A 235 19.61 3.39 -12.30
N PHE A 236 19.30 2.92 -11.09
CA PHE A 236 18.33 3.52 -10.16
C PHE A 236 18.90 3.72 -8.75
N GLU A 237 20.20 4.01 -8.63
CA GLU A 237 20.92 4.03 -7.36
C GLU A 237 20.53 5.18 -6.43
N THR A 238 19.79 6.19 -6.92
CA THR A 238 19.37 7.32 -6.09
C THR A 238 18.15 6.93 -5.26
N ARG A 239 18.32 6.89 -3.93
CA ARG A 239 17.24 6.55 -3.01
C ARG A 239 16.41 7.79 -2.69
N LEU A 240 15.15 7.80 -3.13
CA LEU A 240 14.19 8.80 -2.69
C LEU A 240 13.52 8.35 -1.39
N VAL A 241 12.94 9.31 -0.67
CA VAL A 241 12.01 9.02 0.42
C VAL A 241 10.89 8.13 -0.09
N SER A 242 10.63 7.06 0.63
CA SER A 242 9.66 6.04 0.22
C SER A 242 8.25 6.49 0.60
N LEU A 243 7.32 6.42 -0.35
CA LEU A 243 5.91 6.72 -0.15
C LEU A 243 5.09 5.44 0.00
N PHE A 244 4.20 5.40 0.98
CA PHE A 244 3.28 4.28 1.18
C PHE A 244 1.89 4.79 1.57
N TYR A 245 0.86 4.32 0.86
CA TYR A 245 -0.53 4.65 1.15
C TYR A 245 -1.12 3.60 2.06
N GLU A 246 -1.87 4.05 3.05
CA GLU A 246 -2.72 3.21 3.89
C GLU A 246 -4.11 3.82 3.97
N THR A 247 -5.11 3.07 3.51
CA THR A 247 -6.51 3.49 3.51
C THR A 247 -7.37 2.38 4.09
N ILE A 248 -8.18 2.69 5.10
CA ILE A 248 -9.11 1.71 5.69
C ILE A 248 -10.49 1.92 5.08
N TRP A 249 -11.05 0.88 4.47
CA TRP A 249 -12.41 0.88 3.92
C TRP A 249 -13.37 0.16 4.86
N ASP A 250 -14.50 0.79 5.16
CA ASP A 250 -15.54 0.25 6.04
C ASP A 250 -16.39 -0.81 5.33
N THR A 251 -15.76 -1.94 5.02
CA THR A 251 -16.44 -3.08 4.40
C THR A 251 -17.46 -3.72 5.34
N TYR A 252 -17.27 -3.59 6.66
CA TYR A 252 -18.13 -4.23 7.65
C TYR A 252 -19.52 -3.59 7.74
N ALA A 253 -19.66 -2.32 7.35
CA ALA A 253 -20.96 -1.67 7.15
C ALA A 253 -21.89 -2.43 6.17
N PHE A 254 -21.33 -3.29 5.31
CA PHE A 254 -22.06 -4.08 4.32
C PHE A 254 -22.27 -5.54 4.73
N LYS A 255 -21.94 -5.94 5.96
CA LYS A 255 -22.00 -7.34 6.41
C LYS A 255 -23.33 -8.03 6.11
N ASN A 256 -24.45 -7.35 6.35
CA ASN A 256 -25.79 -7.90 6.17
C ASN A 256 -26.40 -7.59 4.79
N LYS A 257 -25.61 -7.08 3.85
CA LYS A 257 -26.00 -6.79 2.46
C LYS A 257 -25.40 -7.84 1.53
N GLN A 258 -26.19 -8.31 0.57
CA GLN A 258 -25.70 -9.17 -0.52
C GLN A 258 -25.10 -8.33 -1.64
N GLY A 259 -23.99 -8.80 -2.20
CA GLY A 259 -23.24 -8.07 -3.20
C GLY A 259 -21.75 -8.41 -3.19
N THR A 260 -20.97 -7.62 -3.93
CA THR A 260 -19.51 -7.80 -4.03
C THR A 260 -18.79 -6.47 -3.96
N PHE A 261 -17.58 -6.46 -3.40
CA PHE A 261 -16.70 -5.30 -3.48
C PHE A 261 -15.95 -5.29 -4.81
N VAL A 262 -15.79 -4.10 -5.40
CA VAL A 262 -15.13 -3.88 -6.69
C VAL A 262 -14.44 -2.52 -6.67
N LEU A 263 -13.18 -2.47 -7.10
CA LEU A 263 -12.47 -1.20 -7.34
C LEU A 263 -13.04 -0.48 -8.57
N ALA A 264 -13.01 0.84 -8.57
CA ALA A 264 -13.61 1.69 -9.60
C ALA A 264 -13.11 1.39 -11.03
N ASN A 265 -11.89 0.87 -11.17
CA ASN A 265 -11.33 0.41 -12.45
C ASN A 265 -11.90 -0.95 -12.93
N GLY A 266 -13.00 -1.41 -12.34
CA GLY A 266 -13.66 -2.67 -12.68
C GLY A 266 -12.90 -3.90 -12.19
N ASP A 267 -12.11 -3.78 -11.13
CA ASP A 267 -11.36 -4.89 -10.55
C ASP A 267 -12.04 -5.47 -9.28
N PRO A 268 -12.61 -6.68 -9.34
CA PRO A 268 -13.16 -7.36 -8.16
C PRO A 268 -12.09 -8.15 -7.38
N THR A 269 -10.84 -8.22 -7.87
CA THR A 269 -9.78 -9.09 -7.33
C THR A 269 -8.77 -8.35 -6.44
N GLY A 270 -8.62 -7.04 -6.62
CA GLY A 270 -7.64 -6.20 -5.91
C GLY A 270 -6.27 -6.10 -6.60
N TYR A 271 -5.94 -7.00 -7.54
CA TYR A 271 -4.64 -6.98 -8.23
C TYR A 271 -4.42 -5.75 -9.12
N GLY A 272 -5.51 -5.09 -9.51
CA GLY A 272 -5.54 -3.85 -10.27
C GLY A 272 -5.47 -2.59 -9.41
N TYR A 273 -5.25 -2.71 -8.09
CA TYR A 273 -5.07 -1.54 -7.24
C TYR A 273 -3.79 -0.79 -7.62
N HIS A 274 -3.90 0.52 -7.64
CA HIS A 274 -2.82 1.43 -8.02
C HIS A 274 -3.02 2.74 -7.27
N GLY A 275 -2.03 3.60 -7.39
CA GLY A 275 -2.08 4.92 -6.80
C GLY A 275 -1.10 5.83 -7.48
N ASP A 276 -1.39 7.10 -7.37
CA ASP A 276 -0.83 8.14 -8.20
C ASP A 276 -0.44 9.30 -7.30
N PHE A 277 0.71 9.89 -7.62
CA PHE A 277 1.33 10.91 -6.81
C PHE A 277 1.81 12.07 -7.68
N ILE A 278 1.49 13.29 -7.26
CA ILE A 278 2.17 14.50 -7.71
C ILE A 278 2.75 15.21 -6.50
N TYR A 279 4.05 15.45 -6.54
CA TYR A 279 4.76 16.16 -5.51
C TYR A 279 4.27 17.62 -5.39
N GLY A 280 4.05 18.07 -4.15
CA GLY A 280 3.55 19.41 -3.86
C GLY A 280 4.00 19.95 -2.51
N TRP A 281 5.10 19.45 -1.94
CA TRP A 281 5.70 20.04 -0.74
C TRP A 281 6.29 21.41 -1.04
N GLN A 282 6.22 22.33 -0.08
CA GLN A 282 6.93 23.61 -0.17
C GLN A 282 8.40 23.42 -0.56
N TYR A 283 8.91 24.33 -1.40
CA TYR A 283 10.24 24.20 -2.01
C TYR A 283 11.33 23.92 -0.96
N GLY A 284 12.06 22.81 -1.14
CA GLY A 284 13.14 22.38 -0.25
C GLY A 284 12.71 21.82 1.12
N PHE A 285 11.44 21.97 1.51
CA PHE A 285 10.98 21.59 2.84
C PHE A 285 10.96 20.08 3.05
N LEU A 286 10.59 19.29 2.03
CA LEU A 286 10.63 17.83 2.15
C LEU A 286 12.06 17.33 2.41
N GLN A 287 13.08 17.95 1.81
CA GLN A 287 14.47 17.57 2.08
C GLN A 287 14.85 17.90 3.53
N GLN A 288 14.46 19.08 4.02
CA GLN A 288 14.63 19.43 5.42
C GLN A 288 13.96 18.42 6.36
N ALA A 289 12.74 17.97 6.03
CA ALA A 289 12.03 16.95 6.80
C ALA A 289 12.74 15.58 6.75
N VAL A 290 13.26 15.18 5.60
CA VAL A 290 14.09 13.97 5.47
C VAL A 290 15.34 14.05 6.37
N ASP A 291 15.95 15.23 6.49
CA ASP A 291 17.16 15.43 7.29
C ASP A 291 16.88 15.53 8.81
N GLU A 292 15.74 16.11 9.20
CA GLU A 292 15.43 16.45 10.60
C GLU A 292 14.38 15.55 11.28
N CYS A 293 13.36 15.08 10.55
CA CYS A 293 12.23 14.33 11.09
C CYS A 293 12.54 12.83 11.27
N THR A 294 13.50 12.52 12.14
CA THR A 294 14.06 11.16 12.29
C THR A 294 13.53 10.37 13.51
N ASN A 295 12.39 10.76 14.08
CA ASN A 295 11.81 10.05 15.21
C ASN A 295 11.21 8.70 14.78
N LEU A 296 11.41 7.65 15.59
CA LEU A 296 10.90 6.30 15.33
C LEU A 296 9.41 6.13 15.68
N SER A 297 8.78 7.10 16.32
CA SER A 297 7.36 7.06 16.66
C SER A 297 6.43 7.09 15.44
N GLY A 298 6.91 7.62 14.32
CA GLY A 298 6.12 7.87 13.13
C GLY A 298 5.07 8.98 13.27
N ARG A 299 5.12 9.79 14.34
CA ARG A 299 4.14 10.86 14.61
C ARG A 299 4.62 12.19 14.02
N VAL A 300 3.73 12.91 13.34
CA VAL A 300 4.06 14.22 12.76
C VAL A 300 4.26 15.28 13.85
N GLU A 301 3.65 15.11 15.01
CA GLU A 301 3.80 15.97 16.20
C GLU A 301 5.21 15.92 16.78
N ASP A 302 5.96 14.85 16.52
CA ASP A 302 7.31 14.68 17.03
C ASP A 302 8.36 15.35 16.13
N CYS A 303 7.97 15.90 14.97
CA CYS A 303 8.87 16.70 14.14
C CYS A 303 8.60 18.20 14.30
N PRO A 304 9.54 18.97 14.88
CA PRO A 304 9.30 20.36 15.27
C PRO A 304 9.20 21.34 14.11
N ILE A 305 9.60 20.96 12.90
CA ILE A 305 9.53 21.83 11.72
C ILE A 305 8.15 21.82 11.06
N PHE A 306 7.31 20.82 11.34
CA PHE A 306 5.99 20.69 10.72
C PHE A 306 4.98 21.68 11.28
N ASP A 307 4.30 22.40 10.40
CA ASP A 307 3.17 23.26 10.76
C ASP A 307 1.90 22.41 10.64
N LEU A 308 1.33 22.07 11.79
CA LEU A 308 0.21 21.15 11.87
C LEU A 308 -1.14 21.88 11.88
N GLN A 309 -2.08 21.35 11.10
CA GLN A 309 -3.48 21.74 11.14
C GLN A 309 -4.35 20.68 11.82
N THR A 310 -5.48 21.10 12.36
CA THR A 310 -6.42 20.22 13.05
C THR A 310 -7.09 19.23 12.08
N ASP A 311 -7.57 18.11 12.61
CA ASP A 311 -8.34 17.13 11.83
C ASP A 311 -9.60 17.75 11.18
N THR A 312 -10.16 18.80 11.79
CA THR A 312 -11.33 19.51 11.23
C THR A 312 -10.95 20.35 10.02
N GLU A 313 -9.82 21.07 10.07
CA GLU A 313 -9.32 21.85 8.93
C GLU A 313 -8.93 20.94 7.75
N GLN A 314 -8.27 19.82 8.04
CA GLN A 314 -7.99 18.77 7.06
C GLN A 314 -9.26 18.29 6.34
N ALA A 315 -10.33 18.02 7.09
CA ALA A 315 -11.60 17.52 6.54
C ALA A 315 -12.38 18.55 5.71
N GLN A 316 -12.03 19.84 5.79
CA GLN A 316 -12.70 20.91 5.04
C GLN A 316 -12.07 21.17 3.67
N CYS A 317 -10.83 20.72 3.44
CA CYS A 317 -10.17 20.95 2.17
C CYS A 317 -10.85 20.17 1.05
N ASN A 318 -11.26 20.87 -0.01
CA ASN A 318 -11.86 20.26 -1.20
C ASN A 318 -11.31 20.94 -2.46
N PHE A 319 -11.16 20.18 -3.53
CA PHE A 319 -10.92 20.77 -4.85
C PHE A 319 -12.21 21.20 -5.53
N THR A 320 -12.10 22.09 -6.53
CA THR A 320 -13.26 22.53 -7.30
C THR A 320 -13.66 21.46 -8.31
N MET A 321 -14.90 20.97 -8.23
CA MET A 321 -15.43 19.99 -9.19
C MET A 321 -15.57 20.61 -10.59
N PRO A 322 -15.02 20.01 -11.65
CA PRO A 322 -15.24 20.45 -13.03
C PRO A 322 -16.71 20.38 -13.43
N GLU A 323 -17.15 21.30 -14.30
CA GLU A 323 -18.55 21.37 -14.74
C GLU A 323 -19.00 20.09 -15.45
N GLU A 324 -18.10 19.43 -16.18
CA GLU A 324 -18.36 18.17 -16.89
C GLU A 324 -18.68 16.99 -15.94
N LEU A 325 -18.29 17.08 -14.67
CA LEU A 325 -18.46 16.04 -13.65
C LEU A 325 -19.46 16.43 -12.56
N LYS A 326 -19.92 17.68 -12.54
CA LYS A 326 -20.75 18.24 -11.48
C LYS A 326 -22.09 17.54 -11.28
N SER A 327 -22.64 16.95 -12.35
CA SER A 327 -23.89 16.18 -12.31
C SER A 327 -23.68 14.67 -12.13
N GLU A 328 -22.45 14.18 -12.11
CA GLU A 328 -22.17 12.76 -11.97
C GLU A 328 -22.27 12.32 -10.50
N ASN A 329 -23.20 11.40 -10.20
CA ASN A 329 -23.29 10.83 -8.86
C ASN A 329 -22.35 9.63 -8.73
N VAL A 330 -21.20 9.86 -8.10
CA VAL A 330 -20.18 8.83 -7.81
C VAL A 330 -20.36 8.16 -6.44
N TYR A 331 -21.36 8.54 -5.65
CA TYR A 331 -21.56 7.98 -4.30
C TYR A 331 -22.56 6.81 -4.30
N LEU A 332 -23.62 6.92 -5.10
CA LEU A 332 -24.58 5.85 -5.33
C LEU A 332 -24.99 5.85 -6.81
N HIS A 333 -24.23 5.14 -7.64
CA HIS A 333 -24.42 5.10 -9.08
C HIS A 333 -25.35 3.95 -9.48
N LYS A 334 -26.32 4.23 -10.35
CA LYS A 334 -27.35 3.26 -10.72
C LYS A 334 -26.89 2.33 -11.85
N GLY A 335 -27.17 1.03 -11.71
CA GLY A 335 -27.00 0.06 -12.80
C GLY A 335 -25.56 -0.20 -13.28
N GLY A 336 -24.56 0.12 -12.45
CA GLY A 336 -23.15 -0.19 -12.71
C GLY A 336 -22.21 0.77 -11.98
N LEU A 337 -20.91 0.57 -12.21
CA LEU A 337 -19.89 1.55 -11.81
C LEU A 337 -20.08 2.87 -12.59
N PRO A 338 -19.66 4.01 -12.02
CA PRO A 338 -19.62 5.27 -12.76
C PRO A 338 -18.90 5.14 -14.09
N ASN A 339 -19.33 5.93 -15.08
CA ASN A 339 -18.91 5.81 -16.48
C ASN A 339 -19.15 4.42 -17.10
N ASN A 340 -20.04 3.59 -16.53
CA ASN A 340 -20.39 2.25 -17.03
C ASN A 340 -19.18 1.32 -17.22
N ILE A 341 -18.17 1.43 -16.35
CA ILE A 341 -16.99 0.56 -16.41
C ILE A 341 -17.40 -0.91 -16.22
N ALA A 342 -16.99 -1.77 -17.15
CA ALA A 342 -17.22 -3.20 -17.06
C ALA A 342 -16.31 -3.86 -16.02
N ILE A 343 -16.90 -4.70 -15.17
CA ILE A 343 -16.18 -5.53 -14.21
C ILE A 343 -15.44 -6.64 -14.98
N GLN A 344 -14.13 -6.77 -14.75
CA GLN A 344 -13.27 -7.78 -15.37
C GLN A 344 -12.64 -8.64 -14.29
N TYR A 345 -13.11 -9.89 -14.15
CA TYR A 345 -12.71 -10.81 -13.06
C TYR A 345 -11.32 -11.44 -13.23
N GLY A 346 -10.70 -11.36 -14.41
CA GLY A 346 -9.44 -12.06 -14.69
C GLY A 346 -9.60 -13.57 -14.94
N PRO A 347 -8.51 -14.35 -14.86
CA PRO A 347 -7.14 -13.94 -14.52
C PRO A 347 -6.38 -13.27 -15.68
N ALA A 348 -7.00 -13.17 -16.86
CA ALA A 348 -6.41 -12.45 -17.99
C ALA A 348 -6.18 -10.98 -17.65
N TYR A 349 -5.13 -10.39 -18.23
CA TYR A 349 -4.92 -8.96 -18.19
C TYR A 349 -6.17 -8.25 -18.71
N ALA A 350 -6.69 -7.29 -17.95
CA ALA A 350 -7.87 -6.56 -18.33
C ALA A 350 -7.60 -5.85 -19.66
N SER A 351 -8.55 -5.97 -20.58
CA SER A 351 -8.47 -5.20 -21.82
C SER A 351 -8.72 -3.71 -21.53
N PRO A 352 -8.27 -2.79 -22.42
CA PRO A 352 -8.57 -1.37 -22.31
C PRO A 352 -10.06 -1.13 -22.06
N VAL A 353 -10.37 0.00 -21.43
CA VAL A 353 -11.68 0.29 -20.83
C VAL A 353 -12.85 -0.17 -21.71
N ARG A 354 -13.61 -1.12 -21.17
CA ARG A 354 -14.85 -1.61 -21.77
C ARG A 354 -16.03 -1.00 -21.03
N TYR A 355 -16.97 -0.50 -21.79
CA TYR A 355 -18.20 0.10 -21.29
C TYR A 355 -19.34 -0.92 -21.38
N THR A 356 -20.15 -1.02 -20.33
CA THR A 356 -21.42 -1.75 -20.40
C THR A 356 -22.43 -0.88 -21.15
N ASN A 357 -23.16 -1.47 -22.10
CA ASN A 357 -24.32 -0.80 -22.66
C ASN A 357 -25.42 -0.78 -21.58
N ALA A 358 -25.96 0.40 -21.28
CA ALA A 358 -27.11 0.53 -20.39
C ALA A 358 -28.26 -0.36 -20.90
N GLY A 359 -28.50 -1.50 -20.24
CA GLY A 359 -29.59 -2.42 -20.60
C GLY A 359 -29.28 -3.93 -20.66
N HIS A 360 -28.11 -4.42 -20.22
CA HIS A 360 -27.88 -5.87 -20.15
C HIS A 360 -27.42 -6.33 -18.76
N HIS A 361 -28.39 -6.81 -17.97
CA HIS A 361 -28.12 -7.67 -16.82
C HIS A 361 -27.56 -9.00 -17.32
N THR A 362 -26.23 -9.13 -17.34
CA THR A 362 -25.62 -10.44 -17.46
C THR A 362 -25.41 -11.00 -16.06
N SER A 363 -26.28 -11.90 -15.64
CA SER A 363 -25.99 -12.82 -14.54
C SER A 363 -24.79 -13.67 -14.94
N ALA A 364 -23.59 -13.27 -14.51
CA ALA A 364 -22.40 -14.10 -14.64
C ALA A 364 -22.47 -15.18 -13.56
N ILE A 365 -22.66 -16.42 -13.98
CA ILE A 365 -22.55 -17.61 -13.14
C ILE A 365 -21.08 -17.76 -12.74
N LEU A 366 -20.80 -17.75 -11.44
CA LEU A 366 -19.49 -18.03 -10.86
C LEU A 366 -19.08 -19.48 -11.20
N PRO A 367 -17.90 -19.74 -11.80
CA PRO A 367 -17.31 -21.07 -11.78
C PRO A 367 -16.69 -21.32 -10.40
N GLU A 368 -17.05 -22.44 -9.76
CA GLU A 368 -16.35 -22.93 -8.57
C GLU A 368 -14.88 -23.22 -8.87
N PRO A 369 -13.94 -22.97 -7.93
CA PRO A 369 -12.55 -23.33 -8.10
C PRO A 369 -12.38 -24.85 -7.96
N SER A 370 -12.00 -25.51 -9.05
CA SER A 370 -11.57 -26.91 -9.04
C SER A 370 -10.18 -27.03 -8.37
N ILE A 371 -10.14 -27.62 -7.17
CA ILE A 371 -8.91 -27.99 -6.47
C ILE A 371 -8.28 -29.21 -7.17
N ALA A 372 -7.12 -29.02 -7.80
CA ALA A 372 -6.30 -30.13 -8.28
C ALA A 372 -5.47 -30.69 -7.11
N ILE A 373 -5.93 -31.78 -6.51
CA ILE A 373 -5.15 -32.55 -5.53
C ILE A 373 -4.16 -33.44 -6.30
N GLY A 374 -2.89 -33.04 -6.34
CA GLY A 374 -1.79 -33.89 -6.78
C GLY A 374 -1.42 -34.90 -5.71
N ALA A 375 -2.10 -36.05 -5.68
CA ALA A 375 -1.72 -37.19 -4.85
C ALA A 375 -0.60 -37.99 -5.53
N SER A 376 0.62 -37.96 -4.97
CA SER A 376 1.66 -38.94 -5.30
C SER A 376 1.49 -40.15 -4.39
N LEU A 377 0.89 -41.20 -4.94
CA LEU A 377 0.88 -42.54 -4.37
C LEU A 377 2.27 -43.17 -4.49
N ASN A 378 2.80 -43.72 -3.39
CA ASN A 378 3.70 -44.86 -3.48
C ASN A 378 3.49 -45.80 -2.28
N GLY A 379 2.98 -46.99 -2.61
CA GLY A 379 3.40 -48.26 -2.01
C GLY A 379 2.75 -48.65 -0.69
N ALA A 380 1.64 -49.39 -0.77
CA ALA A 380 1.10 -50.20 0.31
C ALA A 380 1.78 -51.58 0.39
N THR A 381 1.97 -52.11 1.61
CA THR A 381 1.67 -53.49 2.08
C THR A 381 1.88 -53.55 3.61
N LEU A 382 0.85 -53.77 4.46
CA LEU A 382 0.33 -55.06 5.01
C LEU A 382 1.38 -55.84 5.85
N ASP A 383 1.18 -56.38 7.06
CA ASP A 383 0.03 -56.57 7.97
C ASP A 383 0.52 -57.13 9.34
N LEU A 384 -0.30 -56.97 10.39
CA LEU A 384 -0.43 -57.69 11.68
C LEU A 384 0.77 -58.20 12.53
N GLY A 385 0.77 -57.80 13.82
CA GLY A 385 0.94 -58.73 14.95
C GLY A 385 2.04 -58.44 15.99
N ASN A 386 1.61 -58.13 17.22
CA ASN A 386 2.25 -58.32 18.55
C ASN A 386 3.78 -58.45 18.66
N ILE A 387 4.41 -57.57 19.46
CA ILE A 387 5.27 -57.93 20.62
C ILE A 387 5.58 -56.68 21.46
N HIS A 388 5.60 -56.86 22.78
CA HIS A 388 5.78 -55.87 23.84
C HIS A 388 7.24 -55.84 24.34
N ILE A 389 7.69 -54.63 24.72
CA ILE A 389 8.66 -54.27 25.79
C ILE A 389 10.17 -54.45 25.52
N GLY A 390 10.92 -53.38 25.80
CA GLY A 390 12.34 -53.44 26.19
C GLY A 390 13.11 -52.11 26.06
N PHE A 391 13.05 -51.26 27.08
CA PHE A 391 13.83 -50.02 27.20
C PHE A 391 15.35 -50.26 27.22
N PHE A 392 16.11 -49.46 26.46
CA PHE A 392 17.50 -49.13 26.78
C PHE A 392 17.71 -47.62 26.65
N GLN A 393 18.08 -47.01 27.77
CA GLN A 393 18.30 -45.59 27.94
C GLN A 393 19.80 -45.31 27.68
N THR A 394 20.10 -44.55 26.63
CA THR A 394 21.45 -43.98 26.40
C THR A 394 21.32 -42.47 26.30
N SER A 395 21.77 -41.80 27.35
CA SER A 395 21.83 -40.34 27.48
C SER A 395 22.87 -39.76 26.52
N THR A 396 22.45 -38.90 25.60
CA THR A 396 23.33 -37.98 24.88
C THR A 396 23.01 -36.55 25.30
N SER A 397 24.05 -35.85 25.77
CA SER A 397 24.04 -34.45 26.19
C SER A 397 23.94 -33.55 24.95
N THR A 398 22.81 -32.87 24.77
CA THR A 398 22.65 -31.80 23.78
C THR A 398 22.92 -30.45 24.44
N THR A 399 23.95 -29.76 23.95
CA THR A 399 24.21 -28.35 24.24
C THR A 399 23.13 -27.51 23.57
N PRO A 400 22.49 -26.55 24.25
CA PRO A 400 21.41 -25.77 23.63
C PRO A 400 22.01 -24.77 22.64
N THR A 401 21.77 -25.01 21.35
CA THR A 401 21.94 -24.00 20.31
C THR A 401 20.84 -22.96 20.50
N SER A 402 21.23 -21.76 20.91
CA SER A 402 20.34 -20.60 21.04
C SER A 402 19.72 -20.28 19.68
N THR A 403 18.48 -20.73 19.45
CA THR A 403 17.62 -20.26 18.38
C THR A 403 17.19 -18.83 18.70
N TRP A 404 17.86 -17.86 18.08
CA TRP A 404 17.40 -16.48 18.09
C TRP A 404 16.05 -16.43 17.35
N THR A 405 14.99 -16.10 18.08
CA THR A 405 13.66 -15.85 17.51
C THR A 405 13.47 -14.33 17.55
N PRO A 406 13.44 -13.61 16.42
CA PRO A 406 13.20 -12.17 16.45
C PRO A 406 11.82 -11.92 17.08
N THR A 407 11.79 -11.10 18.12
CA THR A 407 10.53 -10.60 18.66
C THR A 407 10.12 -9.39 17.82
N PRO A 408 9.01 -9.45 17.04
CA PRO A 408 8.54 -8.30 16.30
C PRO A 408 8.22 -7.16 17.27
N THR A 409 8.72 -5.95 16.98
CA THR A 409 8.33 -4.78 17.77
C THR A 409 7.05 -4.23 17.17
N THR A 410 5.98 -4.27 17.96
CA THR A 410 4.68 -3.70 17.56
C THR A 410 4.52 -2.37 18.28
N SER A 411 4.51 -1.26 17.54
CA SER A 411 4.16 0.04 18.09
C SER A 411 2.66 0.25 17.94
N TYR A 412 1.95 0.41 19.05
CA TYR A 412 0.53 0.75 19.06
C TYR A 412 0.38 2.25 19.34
N VAL A 413 -0.48 2.93 18.57
CA VAL A 413 -0.98 4.25 18.93
C VAL A 413 -2.43 4.09 19.36
N GLU A 414 -2.65 4.04 20.67
CA GLU A 414 -3.98 4.24 21.24
C GLU A 414 -4.29 5.74 21.22
N GLY A 415 -5.25 6.11 20.37
CA GLY A 415 -5.79 7.46 20.31
C GLY A 415 -7.22 7.46 20.84
N VAL A 416 -7.56 8.45 21.66
CA VAL A 416 -8.94 8.73 22.03
C VAL A 416 -9.57 9.49 20.86
N VAL A 417 -10.40 8.82 20.05
CA VAL A 417 -11.08 9.46 18.93
C VAL A 417 -12.53 9.73 19.33
N THR A 418 -12.96 10.98 19.21
CA THR A 418 -14.37 11.35 19.42
C THR A 418 -15.06 11.34 18.07
N GLN A 419 -15.85 10.30 17.81
CA GLN A 419 -16.66 10.21 16.60
C GLN A 419 -17.99 10.93 16.83
N LYS A 420 -18.32 11.87 15.95
CA LYS A 420 -19.62 12.54 15.91
C LYS A 420 -20.36 12.10 14.65
N ILE A 421 -21.43 11.33 14.83
CA ILE A 421 -22.35 10.94 13.75
C ILE A 421 -23.52 11.89 13.78
N VAL A 422 -23.72 12.63 12.69
CA VAL A 422 -24.86 13.55 12.52
C VAL A 422 -25.87 12.85 11.61
N TYR A 423 -27.03 12.52 12.16
CA TYR A 423 -28.15 11.99 11.38
C TYR A 423 -28.94 13.17 10.86
N VAL A 424 -29.04 13.27 9.54
CA VAL A 424 -29.82 14.30 8.87
C VAL A 424 -31.00 13.67 8.13
N GLU A 425 -32.09 14.41 8.07
CA GLU A 425 -33.27 14.09 7.27
C GLU A 425 -33.49 15.25 6.31
N GLN A 426 -33.87 14.92 5.08
CA GLN A 426 -34.18 15.88 4.05
C GLN A 426 -35.49 15.48 3.41
N GLU A 427 -36.47 16.37 3.49
CA GLU A 427 -37.76 16.18 2.84
C GLU A 427 -37.60 16.40 1.32
N ILE A 428 -38.11 15.46 0.53
CA ILE A 428 -38.18 15.58 -0.93
C ILE A 428 -39.65 15.47 -1.33
N LEU A 429 -40.21 16.58 -1.81
CA LEU A 429 -41.58 16.65 -2.26
C LEU A 429 -41.62 16.43 -3.78
N ILE A 430 -42.29 15.37 -4.22
CA ILE A 430 -42.50 15.08 -5.64
C ILE A 430 -43.95 15.42 -5.97
N LEU A 431 -44.15 16.51 -6.70
CA LEU A 431 -45.46 16.92 -7.18
C LEU A 431 -45.79 16.13 -8.44
N THR A 432 -46.92 15.41 -8.43
CA THR A 432 -47.39 14.61 -9.56
C THR A 432 -48.62 15.22 -10.21
N ASP A 433 -48.83 14.94 -11.50
CA ASP A 433 -50.07 15.27 -12.18
C ASP A 433 -51.22 14.32 -11.79
N GLU A 434 -52.39 14.56 -12.38
CA GLU A 434 -53.61 13.76 -12.18
C GLU A 434 -53.47 12.29 -12.63
N ASN A 435 -52.44 11.95 -13.42
CA ASN A 435 -52.12 10.61 -13.86
C ASN A 435 -50.97 9.98 -13.05
N GLY A 436 -50.46 10.67 -12.04
CA GLY A 436 -49.36 10.21 -11.18
C GLY A 436 -47.97 10.39 -11.79
N ALA A 437 -47.84 11.12 -12.91
CA ALA A 437 -46.53 11.42 -13.49
C ALA A 437 -45.86 12.59 -12.75
N PRO A 438 -44.56 12.49 -12.40
CA PRO A 438 -43.86 13.54 -11.68
C PRO A 438 -43.71 14.80 -12.54
N VAL A 439 -44.22 15.92 -12.04
CA VAL A 439 -44.21 17.25 -12.69
C VAL A 439 -43.06 18.09 -12.19
N THR A 440 -42.77 18.06 -10.88
CA THR A 440 -41.70 18.85 -10.26
C THR A 440 -41.24 18.19 -8.97
N THR A 441 -39.96 18.31 -8.66
CA THR A 441 -39.38 17.87 -7.38
C THR A 441 -38.86 19.09 -6.63
N GLU A 442 -39.35 19.28 -5.41
CA GLU A 442 -38.86 20.28 -4.48
C GLU A 442 -38.07 19.59 -3.37
N THR A 443 -36.89 20.13 -3.06
CA THR A 443 -36.03 19.58 -2.00
C THR A 443 -36.03 20.56 -0.83
N GLY A 444 -36.46 20.08 0.34
CA GLY A 444 -36.43 20.82 1.59
C GLY A 444 -35.00 21.02 2.13
N GLY A 445 -34.89 21.84 3.17
CA GLY A 445 -33.65 22.03 3.91
C GLY A 445 -33.19 20.73 4.59
N ILE A 446 -31.89 20.60 4.80
CA ILE A 446 -31.31 19.49 5.56
C ILE A 446 -31.51 19.80 7.05
N GLU A 447 -32.29 18.98 7.75
CA GLU A 447 -32.46 19.09 9.20
C GLU A 447 -31.65 18.02 9.92
N THR A 448 -30.95 18.42 10.99
CA THR A 448 -30.26 17.46 11.87
C THR A 448 -31.26 16.83 12.82
N VAL A 449 -31.59 15.57 12.60
CA VAL A 449 -32.57 14.81 13.42
C VAL A 449 -31.96 14.37 14.73
N SER A 450 -30.68 13.96 14.72
CA SER A 450 -29.96 13.65 15.95
C SER A 450 -28.46 13.69 15.74
N THR A 451 -27.73 13.81 16.84
CA THR A 451 -26.27 13.70 16.87
C THR A 451 -25.89 12.63 17.89
N SER A 452 -25.17 11.61 17.46
CA SER A 452 -24.54 10.64 18.34
C SER A 452 -23.06 10.97 18.47
N THR A 453 -22.59 11.20 19.69
CA THR A 453 -21.17 11.43 19.96
C THR A 453 -20.67 10.28 20.81
N SER A 454 -19.64 9.58 20.34
CA SER A 454 -19.02 8.48 21.07
C SER A 454 -17.51 8.66 21.08
N THR A 455 -16.92 8.52 22.27
CA THR A 455 -15.47 8.56 22.46
C THR A 455 -14.99 7.12 22.55
N VAL A 456 -14.25 6.69 21.53
CA VAL A 456 -13.77 5.30 21.43
C VAL A 456 -12.24 5.32 21.42
N ASN A 457 -11.64 4.45 22.23
CA ASN A 457 -10.21 4.16 22.14
C ASN A 457 -10.00 3.33 20.88
N LYS A 458 -9.37 3.91 19.87
CA LYS A 458 -9.07 3.22 18.62
C LYS A 458 -7.56 3.04 18.51
N ILE A 459 -7.14 1.84 18.10
CA ILE A 459 -5.77 1.59 17.69
C ILE A 459 -5.65 2.17 16.27
N VAL A 460 -5.00 3.31 16.14
CA VAL A 460 -4.98 4.10 14.89
C VAL A 460 -3.95 3.57 13.90
N SER A 461 -2.94 2.82 14.36
CA SER A 461 -1.91 2.25 13.49
C SER A 461 -1.15 1.17 14.23
N THR A 462 -0.89 0.07 13.53
CA THR A 462 -0.01 -1.01 13.95
C THR A 462 1.05 -1.20 12.87
N VAL A 463 2.31 -0.92 13.20
CA VAL A 463 3.46 -1.28 12.38
C VAL A 463 4.18 -2.44 13.07
N VAL A 464 4.32 -3.54 12.36
CA VAL A 464 5.08 -4.71 12.81
C VAL A 464 6.42 -4.68 12.07
N THR A 465 7.49 -4.26 12.75
CA THR A 465 8.84 -4.40 12.22
C THR A 465 9.43 -5.72 12.69
N THR A 466 9.76 -6.60 11.74
CA THR A 466 10.59 -7.79 12.00
C THR A 466 12.05 -7.42 11.73
N PRO A 467 12.95 -7.49 12.74
CA PRO A 467 14.37 -7.33 12.49
C PRO A 467 14.86 -8.45 11.57
N THR A 468 15.34 -8.11 10.38
CA THR A 468 16.00 -9.07 9.50
C THR A 468 17.39 -9.38 10.06
N GLU A 469 17.75 -10.66 10.12
CA GLU A 469 19.09 -11.07 10.54
C GLU A 469 20.15 -10.48 9.57
N ALA A 470 21.32 -10.12 10.09
CA ALA A 470 22.42 -9.66 9.25
C ALA A 470 22.74 -10.76 8.20
N PRO A 471 23.01 -10.41 6.94
CA PRO A 471 23.29 -11.40 5.91
C PRO A 471 24.42 -12.33 6.37
N ALA A 472 24.14 -13.64 6.39
CA ALA A 472 25.13 -14.64 6.72
C ALA A 472 26.36 -14.42 5.82
N LYS A 473 27.56 -14.36 6.43
CA LYS A 473 28.81 -14.33 5.67
C LYS A 473 28.78 -15.51 4.71
N ARG A 474 28.76 -15.20 3.41
CA ARG A 474 28.85 -16.20 2.34
C ARG A 474 30.13 -17.02 2.60
N ASP A 475 29.98 -18.33 2.80
CA ASP A 475 31.13 -19.23 2.91
C ASP A 475 31.99 -19.04 1.65
N GLY A 476 33.23 -18.60 1.87
CA GLY A 476 34.18 -18.43 0.79
C GLY A 476 34.44 -19.79 0.16
N HIS A 477 33.89 -20.01 -1.04
CA HIS A 477 34.31 -21.12 -1.87
C HIS A 477 35.81 -20.96 -2.13
N SER A 478 36.59 -21.82 -1.46
CA SER A 478 38.00 -22.05 -1.74
C SER A 478 38.14 -22.42 -3.22
N HIS A 479 38.52 -21.46 -4.05
CA HIS A 479 39.09 -21.76 -5.35
C HIS A 479 40.42 -22.48 -5.13
N GLY A 480 40.42 -23.79 -5.36
CA GLY A 480 41.63 -24.59 -5.43
C GLY A 480 42.52 -24.06 -6.55
N HIS A 481 43.53 -23.28 -6.18
CA HIS A 481 44.59 -22.87 -7.09
C HIS A 481 45.41 -24.11 -7.48
N PHE A 482 45.17 -24.62 -8.69
CA PHE A 482 46.15 -25.44 -9.40
C PHE A 482 47.40 -24.59 -9.66
N GLN A 483 48.47 -24.86 -8.92
CA GLN A 483 49.77 -24.26 -9.15
C GLN A 483 50.35 -24.76 -10.49
N HIS A 484 50.29 -23.91 -11.52
CA HIS A 484 51.18 -24.02 -12.67
C HIS A 484 52.56 -23.47 -12.29
N VAL A 485 53.53 -24.38 -12.22
CA VAL A 485 54.95 -24.10 -12.01
C VAL A 485 55.51 -23.42 -13.25
N HIS A 486 55.77 -22.11 -13.18
CA HIS A 486 56.67 -21.42 -14.10
C HIS A 486 57.98 -21.08 -13.39
N ARG A 487 59.03 -21.82 -13.78
CA ARG A 487 60.45 -21.43 -13.61
C ARG A 487 60.67 -20.05 -14.22
N ARG A 488 61.40 -19.16 -13.51
CA ARG A 488 62.51 -18.39 -14.11
C ARG A 488 63.40 -17.73 -13.05
N HIS A 489 64.62 -17.47 -13.48
CA HIS A 489 65.86 -17.43 -12.71
C HIS A 489 66.15 -16.09 -12.01
N ARG A 490 66.92 -16.22 -10.92
CA ARG A 490 67.69 -15.19 -10.21
C ARG A 490 68.56 -14.34 -11.14
N HIS A 491 68.64 -13.05 -10.85
CA HIS A 491 69.90 -12.30 -10.94
C HIS A 491 70.07 -11.44 -9.69
N GLY A 492 71.15 -11.69 -8.95
CA GLY A 492 71.65 -10.83 -7.89
C GLY A 492 72.74 -9.92 -8.44
N HIS A 493 72.73 -8.66 -8.02
CA HIS A 493 73.85 -7.75 -8.21
C HIS A 493 74.53 -7.51 -6.86
N ALA A 494 75.82 -7.85 -6.82
CA ALA A 494 76.74 -7.49 -5.77
C ALA A 494 77.36 -6.12 -6.09
N HIS A 495 77.57 -5.29 -5.06
CA HIS A 495 78.60 -4.26 -5.09
C HIS A 495 79.46 -4.37 -3.82
N ARG A 496 80.76 -4.62 -4.05
CA ARG A 496 81.87 -4.32 -3.15
C ARG A 496 82.47 -3.00 -3.60
N ARG A 497 82.52 -2.01 -2.71
CA ARG A 497 83.74 -1.40 -2.17
C ARG A 497 83.38 -0.40 -1.09
#